data_AF-A0A3M9ZTH0-F1
#
_entry.id   AF-A0A3M9ZTH0-F1
#
_cell.length_a   1.000
_cell.length_b   1.000
_cell.length_c   1.000
_cell.angle_alpha   90.00
_cell.angle_beta   90.00
_cell.angle_gamma   90.00
#
_symmetry.space_group_name_H-M   'P 1'
#
loop_
_entity.id
_entity.type
_entity.pdbx_description
1 polymer ?
#
loop_
_entity_poly.entity_id
_entity_poly.type
_entity_poly.pdbx_seq_one_letter_code
_entity_poly.pdbx_strand_id
1 'polypeptide(L)' 'MFLKKPRLQAGALFKSGEKFPVTGYYSYADHAGLDKVDCYVSADSTGGLLFTKGETVPKLVSCPHTIYWQLDARY' A
#
# COMPACT_ATOMS: atom_id res chain seq x y z
N MET A 1 20.34 23.98 2.50
CA MET A 1 20.26 22.58 2.02
C MET A 1 18.83 22.32 1.56
N PHE A 2 18.58 22.30 0.24
CA PHE A 2 17.26 21.94 -0.27
C PHE A 2 17.13 20.43 -0.23
N LEU A 3 16.46 19.90 0.80
CA LEU A 3 16.02 18.52 0.84
C LEU A 3 15.08 18.30 -0.35
N LYS A 4 15.59 17.67 -1.41
CA LYS A 4 14.76 17.17 -2.52
C LYS A 4 13.66 16.32 -1.89
N LYS A 5 12.41 16.81 -1.94
CA LYS A 5 11.25 15.97 -1.60
C LYS A 5 11.40 14.69 -2.43
N PRO A 6 11.35 13.49 -1.81
CA PRO A 6 11.40 12.26 -2.57
C PRO A 6 10.28 12.32 -3.61
N ARG A 7 10.64 12.25 -4.89
CA ARG A 7 9.65 12.06 -5.95
C ARG A 7 8.96 10.75 -5.63
N LEU A 8 7.68 10.80 -5.34
CA LEU A 8 6.88 9.61 -5.14
C LEU A 8 6.83 8.90 -6.49
N GLN A 9 7.43 7.72 -6.54
CA GLN A 9 7.51 6.92 -7.74
C GLN A 9 6.34 5.96 -7.75
N ALA A 10 5.76 5.76 -8.92
CA ALA A 10 4.91 4.62 -9.15
C ALA A 10 5.63 3.33 -8.74
N GLY A 11 4.91 2.38 -8.15
CA GLY A 11 5.50 1.18 -7.55
C GLY A 11 6.03 1.39 -6.12
N ALA A 12 5.92 2.59 -5.56
CA ALA A 12 6.27 2.82 -4.15
C ALA A 12 5.37 1.99 -3.23
N LEU A 13 5.99 1.30 -2.27
CA LEU A 13 5.32 0.45 -1.29
C LEU A 13 5.12 1.19 0.04
N PHE A 14 3.95 1.02 0.63
CA PHE A 14 3.54 1.63 1.88
C PHE A 14 2.99 0.56 2.83
N LYS A 15 3.43 0.56 4.08
CA LYS A 15 3.00 -0.40 5.08
C LYS A 15 1.65 -0.01 5.66
N SER A 16 0.81 -1.00 5.97
CA SER A 16 -0.40 -0.79 6.76
C SER A 16 -0.07 -0.06 8.06
N GLY A 17 -0.79 1.03 8.34
CA GLY A 17 -0.53 1.94 9.47
C GLY A 17 0.28 3.19 9.12
N GLU A 18 0.97 3.23 7.97
CA GLU A 18 1.55 4.48 7.45
C GLU A 18 0.47 5.40 6.89
N LYS A 19 0.83 6.62 6.50
CA LYS A 19 -0.07 7.53 5.78
C LYS A 19 0.25 7.55 4.30
N PHE A 20 -0.79 7.53 3.46
CA PHE A 20 -0.62 7.74 2.03
C PHE A 20 -0.04 9.13 1.77
N PRO A 21 1.08 9.25 1.04
CA PRO A 21 1.75 10.53 0.86
C PRO A 21 1.11 11.39 -0.25
N VAL A 22 0.30 10.77 -1.11
CA VAL A 22 -0.46 11.40 -2.20
C VAL A 22 -1.84 10.76 -2.32
N THR A 23 -2.76 11.48 -2.96
CA THR A 23 -4.00 10.89 -3.44
C THR A 23 -3.70 10.10 -4.70
N GLY A 24 -4.16 8.85 -4.78
CA GLY A 24 -3.88 7.99 -5.91
C GLY A 24 -4.48 6.60 -5.75
N TYR A 25 -4.35 5.79 -6.79
CA TYR A 25 -4.75 4.40 -6.76
C TYR A 25 -3.67 3.55 -6.13
N TYR A 26 -4.07 2.70 -5.19
CA TYR A 26 -3.17 1.76 -4.53
C TYR A 26 -3.74 0.36 -4.59
N SER A 27 -2.89 -0.62 -4.90
CA SER A 27 -3.24 -2.04 -4.86
C SER A 27 -2.55 -2.73 -3.69
N TYR A 28 -3.11 -3.85 -3.26
CA TYR A 28 -2.34 -4.77 -2.42
C TYR A 28 -1.10 -5.25 -3.18
N ALA A 29 0.04 -5.32 -2.49
CA ALA A 29 1.31 -5.72 -3.07
C ALA A 29 1.81 -7.05 -2.49
N ASP A 30 1.96 -7.11 -1.17
CA ASP A 30 2.47 -8.30 -0.47
C ASP A 30 2.27 -8.18 1.05
N HIS A 31 2.57 -9.26 1.77
CA HIS A 31 2.75 -9.23 3.22
C HIS A 31 4.13 -8.68 3.61
N ALA A 32 4.21 -8.06 4.78
CA ALA A 32 5.49 -7.71 5.37
C ALA A 32 6.12 -8.92 6.06
N GLY A 33 7.37 -9.24 5.71
CA GLY A 33 8.13 -10.30 6.37
C GLY A 33 7.73 -11.71 5.94
N LEU A 34 7.82 -12.67 6.87
CA LEU A 34 7.59 -14.10 6.64
C LEU A 34 6.13 -14.52 6.87
N ASP A 35 5.24 -13.58 7.18
CA ASP A 35 3.86 -13.83 7.63
C ASP A 35 2.92 -14.31 6.50
N LYS A 36 3.46 -14.85 5.40
CA LYS A 36 2.68 -15.32 4.23
C LYS A 36 1.95 -16.62 4.47
N VAL A 37 2.32 -17.37 5.51
CA VAL A 37 1.99 -18.81 5.63
C VAL A 37 0.52 -19.06 5.96
N ASP A 38 -0.17 -18.13 6.61
CA ASP A 38 -1.58 -18.32 7.04
C ASP A 38 -2.56 -17.24 6.54
N CYS A 39 -2.13 -16.35 5.64
CA CYS A 39 -2.98 -15.25 5.17
C CYS A 39 -3.39 -15.41 3.72
N TYR A 40 -4.69 -15.62 3.53
CA TYR A 40 -5.33 -15.58 2.23
C TYR A 40 -5.86 -14.15 1.97
N VAL A 41 -5.21 -13.48 1.03
CA VAL A 41 -5.71 -12.25 0.44
C VAL A 41 -6.26 -12.59 -0.93
N SER A 42 -7.55 -12.32 -1.19
CA SER A 42 -8.16 -12.63 -2.49
C SER A 42 -7.38 -11.96 -3.61
N ALA A 43 -7.15 -12.67 -4.72
CA ALA A 43 -6.49 -12.11 -5.90
C ALA A 43 -7.20 -10.86 -6.43
N ASP A 44 -8.50 -10.68 -6.15
CA ASP A 44 -9.29 -9.49 -6.53
C ASP A 44 -8.88 -8.21 -5.78
N SER A 45 -8.10 -8.33 -4.70
CA SER A 45 -7.51 -7.17 -4.00
C SER A 45 -6.38 -6.48 -4.79
N THR A 46 -6.04 -7.02 -5.98
CA THR A 46 -5.15 -6.38 -6.95
C THR A 46 -5.81 -5.24 -7.73
N GLY A 47 -7.13 -5.05 -7.61
CA GLY A 47 -7.80 -3.86 -8.14
C GLY A 47 -7.35 -2.61 -7.40
N GLY A 48 -6.75 -1.65 -8.12
CA GLY A 48 -6.31 -0.39 -7.54
C GLY A 48 -7.48 0.37 -6.91
N LEU A 49 -7.38 0.68 -5.63
CA LEU A 49 -8.37 1.46 -4.87
C LEU A 49 -7.88 2.89 -4.72
N LEU A 50 -8.77 3.86 -4.94
CA LEU A 50 -8.45 5.27 -4.73
C LEU A 50 -8.39 5.56 -3.22
N PHE A 51 -7.24 6.04 -2.75
CA PHE A 51 -7.06 6.56 -1.41
C PHE A 51 -6.61 8.01 -1.43
N THR A 52 -6.99 8.75 -0.39
CA THR A 52 -6.68 10.17 -0.27
C THR A 52 -5.36 10.37 0.48
N LYS A 53 -4.59 11.39 0.07
CA LYS A 53 -3.41 11.83 0.82
C LYS A 53 -3.71 12.02 2.31
N GLY A 54 -2.90 11.41 3.16
CA GLY A 54 -2.99 11.53 4.61
C GLY A 54 -3.88 10.50 5.28
N GLU A 55 -4.65 9.73 4.51
CA GLU A 55 -5.36 8.55 5.01
C GLU A 55 -4.37 7.49 5.47
N THR A 56 -4.77 6.75 6.49
CA THR A 56 -3.98 5.63 7.01
C THR A 56 -4.09 4.46 6.06
N VAL A 57 -2.95 3.90 5.67
CA VAL A 57 -2.87 2.68 4.86
C VAL A 57 -3.60 1.56 5.59
N PRO A 58 -4.69 1.01 5.04
CA PRO A 58 -5.53 0.10 5.77
C PRO A 58 -4.87 -1.27 5.94
N LYS A 59 -5.30 -1.99 6.96
CA LYS A 59 -5.13 -3.44 7.03
C LYS A 59 -6.26 -4.11 6.24
N LEU A 60 -5.99 -5.24 5.63
CA LEU A 60 -7.05 -6.08 5.07
C LEU A 60 -7.68 -6.87 6.21
N VAL A 61 -9.01 -6.88 6.30
CA VAL A 61 -9.74 -7.59 7.38
C VAL A 61 -9.39 -9.08 7.40
N SER A 62 -9.12 -9.67 6.23
CA SER A 62 -8.67 -11.06 6.09
C SER A 62 -7.24 -11.32 6.58
N CYS A 63 -6.51 -10.29 7.02
CA CYS A 63 -5.10 -10.37 7.38
C CYS A 63 -4.76 -9.57 8.65
N PRO A 64 -4.46 -10.24 9.78
CA PRO A 64 -4.19 -9.54 11.04
C PRO A 64 -2.82 -8.84 11.09
N HIS A 65 -1.89 -9.21 10.21
CA HIS A 65 -0.51 -8.74 10.19
C HIS A 65 -0.27 -7.58 9.21
N THR A 66 0.96 -7.08 9.20
CA THR A 66 1.35 -5.94 8.36
C THR A 66 1.41 -6.33 6.89
N ILE A 67 0.83 -5.49 6.04
CA ILE A 67 0.82 -5.65 4.57
C ILE A 67 1.40 -4.41 3.90
N TYR A 68 1.77 -4.56 2.63
CA TYR A 68 2.21 -3.49 1.75
C TYR A 68 1.14 -3.16 0.70
N TRP A 69 0.99 -1.87 0.47
CA TRP A 69 0.19 -1.28 -0.60
C TRP A 69 1.12 -0.60 -1.59
N GLN A 70 0.88 -0.79 -2.88
CA GLN A 70 1.68 -0.23 -3.96
C GLN A 70 0.95 0.95 -4.60
N LEU A 71 1.62 2.08 -4.79
CA LEU A 71 1.09 3.19 -5.60
C LEU A 71 1.09 2.79 -7.08
N ASP A 72 -0.09 2.71 -7.69
CA ASP A 72 -0.24 2.37 -9.08
C ASP A 72 0.18 3.54 -9.99
N ALA A 73 0.99 3.23 -11.00
CA ALA A 73 1.46 4.22 -11.98
C ALA A 73 0.36 4.76 -12.89
N ARG A 74 -0.68 3.94 -13.06
CA ARG A 74 -1.59 3.95 -14.21
C ARG A 74 -2.95 3.47 -13.73
N TYR A 75 -3.78 4.39 -13.27
CA TYR A 75 -5.22 4.25 -13.29
C TYR A 75 -5.83 5.62 -13.59
#